data_AF-A0A0F7CKV1-F1
#
_entry.id   AF-A0A0F7CKV1-F1
#
_cell.length_a   1.000
_cell.length_b   1.000
_cell.length_c   1.000
_cell.angle_alpha   90.00
_cell.angle_beta   90.00
_cell.angle_gamma   90.00
#
_symmetry.space_group_name_H-M   'P 1'
#
loop_
_entity.id
_entity.type
_entity.pdbx_description
1 polymer ?
#
loop_
_entity_poly.entity_id
_entity_poly.type
_entity_poly.pdbx_seq_one_letter_code
_entity_poly.pdbx_strand_id
1 'polypeptide(L)'
;MEIQRLLVGMLATRSPAFYPRFHPEDDLEAIENAAFHKIKAWDCYLIKLAKSLGNRIIYTIDESLRSMLDTTVINPFPGDLVKGYYAYLKSMLS
;
A
#
# COMPACT_ATOMS: atom_id res chain seq x y z
N MET A 1 -2.70 13.89 -2.59
CA MET A 1 -3.91 14.40 -3.26
C MET A 1 -4.07 13.83 -4.67
N GLU A 2 -3.05 13.88 -5.53
CA GLU A 2 -3.16 13.38 -6.92
C GLU A 2 -3.37 11.86 -7.02
N ILE A 3 -2.57 11.08 -6.29
CA ILE A 3 -2.67 9.61 -6.35
C ILE A 3 -3.99 9.09 -5.73
N GLN A 4 -4.54 9.80 -4.75
CA GLN A 4 -5.87 9.51 -4.21
C GLN A 4 -6.95 9.64 -5.30
N ARG A 5 -6.91 10.72 -6.10
CA ARG A 5 -7.84 10.92 -7.22
C ARG A 5 -7.70 9.84 -8.28
N LEU A 6 -6.47 9.41 -8.57
CA LEU A 6 -6.17 8.33 -9.51
C LEU A 6 -6.76 7.00 -9.03
N LEU A 7 -6.54 6.62 -7.77
CA LEU A 7 -7.09 5.41 -7.16
C LEU A 7 -8.63 5.43 -7.16
N VAL A 8 -9.24 6.55 -6.73
CA VAL A 8 -10.70 6.72 -6.79
C VAL A 8 -11.21 6.62 -8.23
N GLY A 9 -10.52 7.23 -9.19
CA GLY A 9 -10.86 7.15 -10.61
C GLY A 9 -10.78 5.72 -11.15
N MET A 10 -9.74 4.96 -10.79
CA MET A 10 -9.61 3.54 -11.14
C MET A 10 -10.75 2.72 -10.53
N LEU A 11 -11.06 2.88 -9.25
CA LEU A 11 -12.16 2.19 -8.56
C LEU A 11 -13.53 2.55 -9.15
N ALA A 12 -13.74 3.81 -9.53
CA ALA A 12 -14.97 4.27 -10.16
C ALA A 12 -15.27 3.62 -11.51
N THR A 13 -14.27 3.03 -12.20
CA THR A 13 -14.47 2.39 -13.52
C THR A 13 -15.38 1.16 -13.51
N ARG A 14 -15.69 0.60 -12.33
CA ARG A 14 -16.40 -0.69 -12.16
C ARG A 14 -15.78 -1.88 -12.92
N SER A 15 -14.53 -1.74 -13.40
CA SER A 15 -13.85 -2.74 -14.21
C SER A 15 -13.03 -3.71 -13.34
N PRO A 16 -13.33 -5.03 -13.40
CA PRO A 16 -12.55 -6.06 -12.72
C PRO A 16 -11.07 -6.09 -13.16
N ALA A 17 -10.73 -5.49 -14.31
CA ALA A 17 -9.34 -5.38 -14.74
C ALA A 17 -8.46 -4.57 -13.77
N PHE A 18 -9.06 -3.65 -12.98
CA PHE A 18 -8.34 -2.81 -12.02
C PHE A 18 -8.47 -3.28 -10.57
N TYR A 19 -9.41 -4.19 -10.26
CA TYR A 19 -9.62 -4.80 -8.94
C TYR A 19 -10.31 -6.16 -9.10
N PRO A 20 -9.58 -7.18 -9.57
CA PRO A 20 -10.16 -8.46 -9.94
C PRO A 20 -10.78 -9.25 -8.78
N ARG A 21 -10.68 -8.75 -7.54
CA ARG A 21 -11.07 -9.45 -6.32
C ARG A 21 -11.94 -8.65 -5.34
N PHE A 22 -12.32 -7.39 -5.62
CA PHE A 22 -13.03 -6.53 -4.66
C PHE A 22 -14.17 -5.72 -5.26
N HIS A 23 -15.12 -5.35 -4.39
CA HIS A 23 -16.15 -4.38 -4.71
C HIS A 23 -15.62 -2.95 -4.45
N PRO A 24 -15.80 -2.00 -5.40
CA PRO A 24 -15.25 -0.64 -5.30
C PRO A 24 -15.61 0.14 -4.04
N GLU A 25 -16.71 -0.22 -3.37
CA GLU A 25 -17.21 0.47 -2.18
C GLU A 25 -16.37 0.17 -0.93
N ASP A 26 -15.77 -1.02 -0.86
CA ASP A 26 -14.84 -1.37 0.22
C ASP A 26 -13.56 -0.52 0.13
N ASP A 27 -13.09 -0.19 -1.07
CA ASP A 27 -11.82 0.51 -1.25
C ASP A 27 -11.93 2.03 -1.06
N LEU A 28 -13.10 2.61 -1.32
CA LEU A 28 -13.38 4.03 -1.07
C LEU A 28 -13.24 4.38 0.41
N GLU A 29 -13.81 3.57 1.30
CA GLU A 29 -13.73 3.77 2.74
C GLU A 29 -12.28 3.64 3.27
N ALA A 30 -11.46 2.76 2.69
CA ALA A 30 -10.04 2.64 3.04
C ALA A 30 -9.26 3.90 2.63
N ILE A 31 -9.53 4.41 1.44
CA ILE A 31 -8.86 5.60 0.91
C ILE A 31 -9.24 6.85 1.71
N GLU A 32 -10.51 6.96 2.13
CA GLU A 32 -10.99 8.04 2.99
C GLU A 32 -10.38 7.98 4.40
N ASN A 33 -10.31 6.79 5.01
CA ASN A 33 -9.64 6.60 6.31
C ASN A 33 -8.13 6.88 6.26
N ALA A 34 -7.46 6.59 5.13
CA ALA A 34 -6.03 6.89 4.95
C ALA A 34 -5.73 8.38 5.05
N ALA A 35 -6.62 9.21 4.48
CA ALA A 35 -6.51 10.67 4.53
C ALA A 35 -6.60 11.20 5.97
N PHE A 36 -7.37 10.52 6.84
CA PHE A 36 -7.53 10.88 8.24
C PHE A 36 -6.28 10.53 9.09
N HIS A 37 -5.61 9.42 8.79
CA HIS A 37 -4.50 8.90 9.58
C HIS A 37 -3.08 9.30 9.09
N LYS A 38 -2.95 10.22 8.13
CA LYS A 38 -1.67 10.59 7.47
C LYS A 38 -0.93 9.39 6.86
N ILE A 39 -1.66 8.34 6.50
CA ILE A 39 -1.14 7.16 5.83
C ILE A 39 -1.29 7.37 4.32
N LYS A 40 -0.34 6.90 3.50
CA LYS A 40 -0.48 7.01 2.04
C LYS A 40 -1.67 6.15 1.61
N ALA A 41 -2.52 6.68 0.73
CA ALA A 41 -3.75 6.00 0.32
C ALA A 41 -3.54 4.56 -0.18
N TRP A 42 -2.43 4.29 -0.88
CA TRP A 42 -2.10 2.94 -1.36
C TRP A 42 -1.66 1.99 -0.25
N ASP A 43 -1.02 2.48 0.82
CA ASP A 43 -0.60 1.63 1.95
C ASP A 43 -1.85 1.13 2.69
N CYS A 44 -2.84 2.00 2.89
CA CYS A 44 -4.15 1.63 3.44
C CYS A 44 -4.91 0.64 2.54
N TYR A 45 -4.91 0.87 1.23
CA TYR A 45 -5.53 -0.06 0.27
C TYR A 45 -4.91 -1.45 0.37
N LEU A 46 -3.58 -1.57 0.38
CA LEU A 46 -2.87 -2.85 0.51
C LEU A 46 -3.23 -3.58 1.81
N ILE A 47 -3.40 -2.85 2.91
CA ILE A 47 -3.80 -3.43 4.19
C ILE A 47 -5.24 -3.91 4.17
N LYS A 48 -6.18 -3.11 3.64
CA LYS A 48 -7.59 -3.52 3.55
C LYS A 48 -7.71 -4.75 2.64
N LEU A 49 -6.99 -4.75 1.53
CA LEU A 49 -6.85 -5.88 0.61
C LEU A 49 -6.29 -7.14 1.30
N ALA A 50 -5.24 -7.02 2.10
CA ALA A 50 -4.71 -8.17 2.83
C ALA A 50 -5.77 -8.72 3.79
N LYS A 51 -6.37 -7.83 4.60
CA LYS A 51 -7.38 -8.19 5.61
C LYS A 51 -8.61 -8.86 5.01
N SER A 52 -9.11 -8.35 3.89
CA SER A 52 -10.29 -8.92 3.20
C SER A 52 -10.03 -10.32 2.62
N LEU A 53 -8.78 -10.63 2.27
CA LEU A 53 -8.35 -11.98 1.88
C LEU A 53 -8.10 -12.92 3.07
N GLY A 54 -8.38 -12.47 4.29
CA GLY A 54 -8.07 -13.20 5.52
C GLY A 54 -6.56 -13.30 5.79
N ASN A 55 -5.73 -12.51 5.10
CA ASN A 55 -4.29 -12.52 5.25
C ASN A 55 -3.82 -11.30 6.05
N ARG A 56 -2.95 -11.51 7.03
CA ARG A 56 -2.38 -10.41 7.83
C ARG A 56 -0.92 -10.13 7.48
N ILE A 57 -0.34 -10.87 6.53
CA ILE A 57 1.07 -10.76 6.14
C ILE A 57 1.18 -9.92 4.86
N ILE A 58 1.95 -8.83 4.94
CA ILE A 58 2.33 -8.01 3.80
C ILE A 58 3.83 -8.16 3.56
N TYR A 59 4.21 -8.55 2.34
CA TYR A 59 5.60 -8.59 1.92
C TYR A 59 5.95 -7.28 1.22
N THR A 60 6.87 -6.50 1.79
CA THR A 60 7.27 -5.20 1.22
C THR A 60 8.66 -4.79 1.67
N ILE A 61 9.36 -4.04 0.81
CA ILE A 61 10.61 -3.35 1.15
C ILE A 61 10.38 -2.12 2.04
N ASP A 62 9.17 -1.55 1.98
CA ASP A 62 8.79 -0.38 2.79
C ASP A 62 8.39 -0.81 4.21
N GLU A 63 9.36 -0.80 5.11
CA GLU A 63 9.14 -1.19 6.50
C GLU A 63 8.31 -0.17 7.30
N SER A 64 8.01 1.01 6.76
CA SER A 64 7.18 2.02 7.46
C SER A 64 5.75 1.53 7.72
N LEU A 65 5.27 0.58 6.91
CA LEU A 65 3.99 -0.11 7.11
C LEU A 65 3.91 -0.92 8.41
N ARG A 66 5.04 -1.23 9.06
CA ARG A 66 5.06 -1.89 10.40
C ARG A 66 4.36 -1.07 11.47
N SER A 67 4.24 0.25 11.29
CA SER A 67 3.55 1.14 12.24
C SER A 67 2.03 0.93 12.29
N MET A 68 1.47 0.14 11.37
CA MET A 68 0.03 -0.07 11.28
C MET A 68 -0.42 -1.30 12.07
N LEU A 69 -1.35 -1.07 12.99
CA LEU A 69 -1.95 -2.10 13.86
C LEU A 69 -2.63 -3.20 13.02
N ASP A 70 -2.47 -4.45 13.44
CA ASP A 70 -3.04 -5.67 12.85
C ASP A 70 -2.47 -6.17 11.51
N THR A 71 -1.23 -5.81 11.16
CA THR A 71 -0.55 -6.37 9.98
C THR A 71 0.90 -6.77 10.29
N THR A 72 1.28 -7.98 9.92
CA THR A 72 2.66 -8.48 9.94
C THR A 72 3.35 -8.05 8.66
N VAL A 73 4.38 -7.21 8.76
CA VAL A 73 5.15 -6.76 7.60
C VAL A 73 6.49 -7.48 7.54
N ILE A 74 6.69 -8.24 6.46
CA ILE A 74 7.91 -8.99 6.19
C ILE A 74 8.65 -8.34 5.03
N ASN A 75 9.91 -7.97 5.25
CA ASN A 75 10.78 -7.59 4.15
C ASN A 75 11.40 -8.87 3.57
N PRO A 76 11.09 -9.26 2.31
CA PRO A 76 11.62 -10.48 1.73
C PRO A 76 13.10 -10.37 1.33
N PHE A 77 13.68 -9.17 1.41
CA PHE A 77 15.06 -8.90 1.02
C PHE A 77 16.00 -8.80 2.23
N PRO A 78 17.26 -9.24 2.10
CA PRO A 78 18.29 -9.01 3.12
C PRO A 78 18.48 -7.51 3.41
N GLY A 79 18.47 -7.14 4.68
CA GLY A 79 18.53 -5.73 5.10
C GLY A 79 19.76 -4.98 4.57
N ASP A 80 20.90 -5.64 4.43
CA ASP A 80 22.12 -4.99 3.92
C ASP A 80 22.04 -4.71 2.41
N LEU A 81 21.36 -5.56 1.64
CA LEU A 81 21.08 -5.29 0.22
C LEU A 81 20.11 -4.12 0.07
N VAL A 82 19.10 -4.04 0.93
CA VAL A 82 18.14 -2.92 0.96
C VAL A 82 18.84 -1.60 1.28
N LYS A 83 19.74 -1.59 2.26
CA LYS A 83 20.57 -0.41 2.56
C LYS A 83 21.44 0.00 1.36
N GLY A 84 22.09 -0.96 0.71
CA GLY A 84 22.89 -0.72 -0.49
C GLY A 84 22.07 -0.10 -1.63
N TYR A 85 20.87 -0.62 -1.87
CA TYR A 85 19.92 -0.08 -2.83
C TYR A 85 19.57 1.39 -2.53
N TYR A 86 19.23 1.72 -1.28
CA TYR A 86 18.92 3.10 -0.91
C TYR A 86 20.12 4.05 -1.00
N ALA A 87 21.33 3.57 -0.67
CA ALA A 87 22.55 4.35 -0.84
C ALA A 87 22.82 4.67 -2.31
N TYR A 88 22.64 3.67 -3.18
CA TYR A 88 22.75 3.85 -4.63
C TYR A 88 21.74 4.87 -5.17
N LEU A 89 20.45 4.74 -4.80
CA LEU A 89 19.43 5.71 -5.20
C LEU A 89 19.78 7.14 -4.76
N LYS A 90 20.26 7.32 -3.53
CA LYS A 90 20.69 8.63 -3.04
C LYS A 90 21.82 9.20 -3.88
N SER A 91 22.81 8.39 -4.25
CA SER A 91 23.94 8.82 -5.09
C SER A 91 23.54 9.23 -6.51
N MET A 92 22.43 8.74 -7.05
CA MET A 92 21.91 9.15 -8.36
C MET A 92 21.04 10.42 -8.30
N LEU A 93 20.52 10.74 -7.12
CA LEU A 93 19.66 11.90 -6.88
C LEU A 93 20.43 13.09 -6.28
N SER A 94 21.76 12.94 -6.12
CA SER A 94 22.70 14.02 -5.74
C SER A 94 23.42 14.54 -6.97
#